data_AF-A0A3P1XYS9-F1
#
_entry.id   AF-A0A3P1XYS9-F1
#
_cell.length_a   1.000
_cell.length_b   1.000
_cell.length_c   1.000
_cell.angle_alpha   90.00
_cell.angle_beta   90.00
_cell.angle_gamma   90.00
#
_symmetry.space_group_name_H-M   'P 1'
#
loop_
_entity.id
_entity.type
_entity.pdbx_description
1 polymer ?
#
loop_
_entity_poly.entity_id
_entity_poly.type
_entity_poly.pdbx_seq_one_letter_code
_entity_poly.pdbx_strand_id
1 'polypeptide(L)' 'MRRVSLVMLLVFALAGAAFAADDVIRIGVYNCLTGQNAYGGQLELEGTQLAHKEIPEVLGRKVELVVVDNK' A
#
# COMPACT_ATOMS: atom_id res chain seq x y z
N MET A 1 -13.36 -38.66 -7.07
CA MET A 1 -12.12 -38.19 -6.41
C MET A 1 -11.44 -37.05 -7.17
N ARG A 2 -11.12 -37.16 -8.47
CA ARG A 2 -10.46 -36.10 -9.27
C ARG A 2 -11.15 -34.71 -9.24
N ARG A 3 -12.49 -34.64 -9.25
CA ARG A 3 -13.24 -33.38 -9.14
C ARG A 3 -13.14 -32.73 -7.75
N VAL A 4 -13.14 -33.56 -6.69
CA VAL A 4 -12.99 -33.09 -5.30
C VAL A 4 -11.58 -32.55 -5.06
N SER A 5 -10.56 -33.23 -5.58
CA SER A 5 -9.16 -32.74 -5.52
C SER A 5 -8.98 -31.40 -6.25
N LEU A 6 -9.65 -31.21 -7.39
CA LEU A 6 -9.58 -29.96 -8.16
C LEU A 6 -10.21 -28.78 -7.40
N VAL A 7 -11.38 -29.02 -6.78
CA VAL A 7 -12.06 -28.01 -5.97
C VAL A 7 -11.22 -27.65 -4.74
N MET A 8 -10.61 -28.65 -4.09
CA MET A 8 -9.77 -28.42 -2.91
C MET A 8 -8.51 -27.60 -3.25
N LEU A 9 -7.86 -27.88 -4.39
CA LEU A 9 -6.76 -27.06 -4.92
C LEU A 9 -7.17 -25.61 -5.17
N LEU A 10 -8.36 -25.42 -5.74
CA LEU A 10 -8.89 -24.07 -6.00
C LEU A 10 -9.13 -23.31 -4.69
N VAL A 11 -9.69 -23.97 -3.67
CA VAL A 11 -9.93 -23.39 -2.34
C VAL A 11 -8.61 -22.99 -1.66
N PHE A 12 -7.59 -23.85 -1.71
CA PHE A 12 -6.28 -23.51 -1.14
C PHE A 12 -5.58 -22.37 -1.90
N ALA A 13 -5.70 -22.32 -3.22
CA ALA A 13 -5.16 -21.21 -4.02
C ALA A 13 -5.86 -19.88 -3.68
N LEU A 14 -7.18 -19.88 -3.55
CA LEU A 14 -7.97 -18.70 -3.15
C LEU A 14 -7.64 -18.23 -1.73
N ALA A 15 -7.51 -19.16 -0.79
CA ALA A 15 -7.12 -18.83 0.58
C ALA A 15 -5.70 -18.25 0.66
N GLY A 16 -4.73 -18.82 -0.07
CA GLY A 16 -3.36 -18.30 -0.12
C GLY A 16 -3.27 -16.89 -0.73
N ALA A 17 -4.05 -16.63 -1.78
CA ALA A 17 -4.12 -15.30 -2.40
C ALA A 17 -4.70 -14.23 -1.46
N ALA A 18 -5.70 -14.58 -0.64
CA ALA A 18 -6.30 -13.66 0.33
C ALA A 18 -5.31 -13.21 1.43
N PHE A 19 -4.46 -14.12 1.93
CA PHE A 19 -3.45 -13.78 2.94
C PHE A 19 -2.33 -12.86 2.40
N ALA A 20 -1.97 -13.00 1.12
CA ALA A 20 -0.97 -12.14 0.49
C ALA A 20 -1.43 -10.69 0.29
N ALA A 21 -2.74 -10.44 0.20
CA ALA A 21 -3.29 -9.11 -0.04
C ALA A 21 -3.26 -8.19 1.20
N ASP A 22 -3.22 -8.77 2.41
CA ASP A 22 -3.16 -8.03 3.67
C ASP A 22 -1.72 -7.74 4.16
N ASP A 23 -0.71 -8.26 3.45
CA ASP A 23 0.69 -8.13 3.84
C ASP A 23 1.37 -6.86 3.27
N VAL A 24 0.64 -5.74 3.32
CA VAL A 24 1.10 -4.44 2.83
C VAL A 24 0.96 -3.39 3.93
N ILE A 25 2.03 -2.64 4.19
CA ILE A 25 2.03 -1.53 5.14
C ILE A 25 1.50 -0.28 4.43
N ARG A 26 0.31 0.17 4.80
CA ARG A 26 -0.31 1.38 4.24
C ARG A 26 -0.03 2.58 5.13
N ILE A 27 0.56 3.62 4.55
CA ILE A 27 0.89 4.88 5.24
C ILE A 27 0.03 5.99 4.64
N GLY A 28 -0.79 6.63 5.48
CA GLY A 28 -1.52 7.83 5.08
C GLY A 28 -0.62 9.06 5.10
N VAL A 29 -0.57 9.80 4.00
CA VAL A 29 0.18 11.06 3.86
C VAL A 29 -0.84 12.19 3.73
N TYR A 30 -1.05 12.90 4.85
CA TYR A 30 -2.07 13.94 4.98
C TYR A 30 -1.42 15.31 4.96
N ASN A 31 -1.43 15.95 3.79
CA ASN A 31 -0.77 17.24 3.57
C ASN A 31 -1.77 18.25 3.00
N CYS A 32 -1.53 19.54 3.27
CA CYS A 32 -2.23 20.63 2.60
C CYS A 32 -1.68 20.73 1.18
N LEU A 33 -2.27 20.03 0.21
CA LEU A 33 -1.80 20.02 -1.18
C LEU A 33 -2.43 21.15 -1.99
N THR A 34 -3.45 21.81 -1.43
CA THR A 34 -4.13 22.95 -2.03
C THR A 34 -4.37 24.05 -0.97
N GLY A 35 -4.86 25.22 -1.40
CA GLY A 35 -5.06 26.36 -0.50
C GLY A 35 -3.78 27.16 -0.21
N GLN A 36 -3.77 27.94 0.87
CA GLN A 36 -2.66 28.88 1.16
C GLN A 36 -1.35 28.18 1.52
N ASN A 37 -1.44 26.95 2.06
CA ASN A 37 -0.29 26.17 2.52
C ASN A 37 0.18 25.12 1.50
N ALA A 38 -0.37 25.14 0.27
CA ALA A 38 -0.13 24.15 -0.78
C ALA A 38 1.36 23.90 -1.06
N TYR A 39 2.15 24.97 -1.07
CA TYR A 39 3.59 24.88 -1.36
C TYR A 39 4.33 24.05 -0.31
N GLY A 40 4.03 24.25 0.98
CA GLY A 40 4.63 23.47 2.06
C GLY A 40 4.23 22.00 2.00
N GLY A 41 2.94 21.72 1.81
CA GLY A 41 2.45 20.35 1.70
C GLY A 41 2.99 19.61 0.48
N GLN A 42 3.25 20.31 -0.62
CA GLN A 42 3.89 19.75 -1.81
C GLN A 42 5.35 19.36 -1.54
N LEU A 43 6.13 20.20 -0.84
CA LEU A 43 7.51 19.87 -0.45
C LEU A 43 7.57 18.64 0.45
N GLU A 44 6.65 18.54 1.42
CA GLU A 44 6.53 17.39 2.31
C GLU A 44 6.15 16.11 1.55
N LEU A 45 5.23 16.21 0.57
CA LEU A 45 4.82 15.08 -0.25
C LEU A 45 5.99 14.58 -1.12
N GLU A 46 6.74 15.48 -1.74
CA GLU A 46 7.92 15.14 -2.55
C GLU A 46 9.00 14.45 -1.71
N GLY A 47 9.27 14.95 -0.50
CA GLY A 47 10.19 14.30 0.44
C GLY A 47 9.72 12.90 0.85
N THR A 48 8.42 12.74 1.10
CA THR A 48 7.82 11.45 1.47
C THR A 48 7.90 10.44 0.31
N GLN A 49 7.64 10.89 -0.92
CA GLN A 49 7.78 10.07 -2.12
C GLN A 49 9.23 9.67 -2.38
N LEU A 50 10.18 10.59 -2.15
CA LEU A 50 11.60 10.29 -2.23
C LEU A 50 12.00 9.23 -1.19
N ALA A 51 11.59 9.38 0.07
CA ALA A 51 11.87 8.39 1.10
C ALA A 51 11.31 7.00 0.75
N HIS A 52 10.09 6.94 0.20
CA HIS A 52 9.49 5.68 -0.25
C HIS A 52 10.22 5.07 -1.45
N LYS A 53 10.73 5.88 -2.37
CA LYS A 53 11.56 5.41 -3.49
C LYS A 53 12.85 4.75 -3.00
N GLU A 54 13.50 5.33 -1.98
CA GLU A 54 14.71 4.78 -1.39
C GLU A 54 14.44 3.55 -0.51
N ILE A 55 13.29 3.53 0.18
CA ILE A 55 12.88 2.47 1.11
C ILE A 55 11.45 2.01 0.79
N PRO A 56 11.25 1.19 -0.25
CA PRO A 56 9.93 0.74 -0.68
C PRO A 56 9.38 -0.42 0.19
N GLU A 57 10.24 -1.06 0.98
CA GLU A 57 9.89 -2.22 1.82
C GLU A 57 10.45 -2.08 3.23
N VAL A 58 9.66 -2.48 4.23
CA VAL A 58 10.01 -2.44 5.66
C VAL A 58 9.60 -3.76 6.30
N LEU A 59 10.52 -4.41 7.00
CA LEU A 59 10.32 -5.73 7.62
C LEU A 59 9.84 -6.80 6.60
N GLY A 60 10.31 -6.72 5.35
CA GLY A 60 9.94 -7.64 4.27
C GLY A 60 8.54 -7.41 3.69
N ARG A 61 7.86 -6.32 4.06
CA ARG A 61 6.53 -5.95 3.55
C ARG A 61 6.62 -4.71 2.70
N LYS A 62 5.84 -4.66 1.62
CA LYS A 62 5.72 -3.47 0.77
C LYS A 62 5.08 -2.32 1.53
N VAL A 63 5.56 -1.12 1.26
CA VAL A 63 4.94 0.12 1.71
C VAL A 63 4.08 0.68 0.59
N GLU A 64 2.85 1.09 0.91
CA GLU A 64 1.98 1.85 0.00
C GLU A 64 1.65 3.20 0.65
N LEU A 65 1.90 4.28 -0.09
CA LEU A 65 1.52 5.63 0.32
C LEU A 65 0.09 5.93 -0.14
N VAL A 66 -0.76 6.36 0.79
CA VAL A 66 -2.12 6.84 0.51
C VAL A 66 -2.13 8.34 0.73
N VAL A 67 -2.11 9.10 -0.35
CA VAL A 67 -2.03 10.56 -0.31
C VAL A 67 -3.42 11.17 -0.16
N VAL A 68 -3.58 12.07 0.80
CA VAL A 68 -4.82 12.78 1.07
C VAL A 68 -4.53 14.28 1.15
N ASP A 69 -5.25 15.07 0.36
CA ASP A 69 -5.30 16.52 0.51
C ASP A 69 -6.29 16.88 1.62
N ASN A 70 -5.78 17.45 2.72
CA ASN A 70 -6.57 17.71 3.93
C ASN A 70 -6.81 19.19 4.22
N LYS A 71 -6.63 20.07 3.22
CA LYS A 71 -6.97 21.51 3.18
C LYS A 71 -7.18 22.23 4.51
#